data_AF-A0A6A5HUL1-F1
#
_entry.id   AF-A0A6A5HUL1-F1
#
_cell.length_a   1.000
_cell.length_b   1.000
_cell.length_c   1.000
_cell.angle_alpha   90.00
_cell.angle_beta   90.00
_cell.angle_gamma   90.00
#
_symmetry.space_group_name_H-M   'P 1'
#
loop_
_entity.id
_entity.type
_entity.pdbx_description
1 polymer ?
#
loop_
_entity_poly.entity_id
_entity_poly.type
_entity_poly.pdbx_seq_one_letter_code
_entity_poly.pdbx_strand_id
1 'polypeptide(L)'
;MQKITLFIVFSLFGSIFARFDSSSESCEDSDSNSHEHGGPGNGGNNRGCGRGWHRFNRPSGGWCMRVFKGNVSQMEAESRCRREGAALSGLMNENEIGRVAGHALRTLRPLTSGSIWLGAKRTAQCSTSPISSTCTPLNSFLWTDGSTQGSSGFQWNTKQPDNNYAKTQQCVVLLASRSTVIQDQWTWNSNRLDDVACVNPGGSEQRALRGFLCGKRAN
;
A
#
# COMPACT_ATOMS: atom_id res chain seq x y z
N MET A 1 14.31 -27.34 65.66
CA MET A 1 15.65 -26.88 66.06
C MET A 1 16.17 -25.95 64.96
N GLN A 2 16.73 -24.82 65.40
CA GLN A 2 17.60 -23.88 64.68
C GLN A 2 17.10 -23.09 63.44
N LYS A 3 16.84 -21.80 63.70
CA LYS A 3 16.96 -20.69 62.73
C LYS A 3 18.43 -20.51 62.36
N ILE A 4 18.80 -20.32 61.10
CA ILE A 4 20.05 -19.65 60.70
C ILE A 4 19.81 -18.71 59.52
N THR A 5 20.41 -17.54 59.69
CA THR A 5 20.26 -16.25 59.04
C THR A 5 20.95 -16.14 57.68
N LEU A 6 20.40 -15.22 56.89
CA LEU A 6 20.84 -14.61 55.63
C LEU A 6 22.35 -14.30 55.53
N PHE A 7 22.94 -14.53 54.34
CA PHE A 7 24.11 -13.78 53.85
C PHE A 7 23.87 -13.30 52.41
N ILE A 8 23.65 -11.99 52.26
CA ILE A 8 23.67 -11.26 51.00
C ILE A 8 25.13 -10.92 50.69
N VAL A 9 25.64 -11.35 49.54
CA VAL A 9 26.94 -10.92 49.03
C VAL A 9 26.70 -9.74 48.08
N PHE A 10 27.11 -8.54 48.54
CA PHE A 10 27.22 -7.34 47.72
C PHE A 10 28.52 -7.42 46.91
N SER A 11 28.42 -7.55 45.59
CA SER A 11 29.55 -7.33 44.68
C SER A 11 29.49 -5.90 44.14
N LEU A 12 30.40 -5.06 44.63
CA LEU A 12 30.73 -3.75 44.08
C LEU A 12 31.39 -3.93 42.71
N PHE A 13 30.78 -3.42 41.64
CA PHE A 13 31.49 -3.04 40.43
C PHE A 13 31.35 -1.54 40.21
N GLY A 14 32.52 -0.91 40.05
CA GLY A 14 32.75 0.52 40.17
C GLY A 14 32.15 1.38 39.05
N SER A 15 31.92 2.63 39.44
CA SER A 15 31.47 3.75 38.64
C SER A 15 32.52 4.17 37.62
N ILE A 16 32.18 4.13 36.32
CA ILE A 16 32.87 4.91 35.29
C ILE A 16 31.95 6.09 34.95
N PHE A 17 32.37 7.28 35.37
CA PHE A 17 31.76 8.54 34.96
C PHE A 17 32.11 8.82 33.50
N ALA A 18 31.19 8.55 32.58
CA ALA A 18 31.19 9.17 31.26
C ALA A 18 30.42 10.49 31.34
N ARG A 19 31.14 11.60 31.18
CA ARG A 19 30.55 12.94 31.02
C ARG A 19 29.79 12.95 29.70
N PHE A 20 28.48 13.11 29.77
CA PHE A 20 27.62 13.36 28.60
C PHE A 20 27.67 14.86 28.34
N ASP A 21 28.47 15.26 27.36
CA ASP A 21 28.51 16.65 26.90
C ASP A 21 27.28 16.91 26.02
N SER A 22 26.69 18.07 26.25
CA SER A 22 25.42 18.53 25.71
C SER A 22 25.68 19.18 24.35
N SER A 23 25.13 18.64 23.27
CA SER A 23 25.13 19.31 21.97
C SER A 23 23.68 19.48 21.49
N SER A 24 23.16 20.67 21.77
CA SER A 24 21.92 21.23 21.26
C SER A 24 22.16 21.77 19.85
N GLU A 25 21.59 21.11 18.82
CA GLU A 25 21.57 21.64 17.47
C GLU A 25 20.28 22.44 17.24
N SER A 26 20.47 23.74 17.01
CA SER A 26 19.47 24.74 16.66
C SER A 26 19.12 24.64 15.17
N CYS A 27 17.86 24.41 14.82
CA CYS A 27 17.37 24.55 13.44
C CYS A 27 17.12 26.03 13.17
N GLU A 28 17.92 26.63 12.30
CA GLU A 28 17.67 27.98 11.77
C GLU A 28 16.53 27.96 10.75
N ASP A 29 15.50 28.77 11.00
CA ASP A 29 14.46 29.12 10.02
C ASP A 29 15.07 29.92 8.87
N SER A 30 14.81 29.50 7.64
CA SER A 30 15.10 30.29 6.43
C SER A 30 13.82 30.51 5.66
N ASP A 31 13.12 31.57 6.02
CA ASP A 31 12.10 32.21 5.19
C ASP A 31 12.74 32.73 3.90
N SER A 32 12.37 32.13 2.77
CA SER A 32 12.65 32.70 1.45
C SER A 32 11.34 32.84 0.66
N ASN A 33 10.77 34.03 0.78
CA ASN A 33 9.80 34.56 -0.19
C ASN A 33 10.48 34.63 -1.56
N SER A 34 9.95 33.89 -2.55
CA SER A 34 10.20 34.17 -3.95
C SER A 34 8.89 34.13 -4.74
N HIS A 35 8.35 35.32 -4.97
CA HIS A 35 7.57 35.61 -6.16
C HIS A 35 8.53 35.64 -7.34
N GLU A 36 8.28 34.85 -8.39
CA GLU A 36 8.21 35.29 -9.80
C GLU A 36 8.33 34.16 -10.83
N HIS A 37 7.47 34.32 -11.86
CA HIS A 37 7.55 33.97 -13.29
C HIS A 37 7.76 32.53 -13.77
N GLY A 38 6.84 32.13 -14.66
CA GLY A 38 6.79 30.85 -15.33
C GLY A 38 7.91 30.63 -16.35
N GLY A 39 8.46 29.42 -16.32
CA GLY A 39 9.36 28.83 -17.31
C GLY A 39 9.27 27.29 -17.26
N PRO A 40 9.62 26.57 -18.34
CA PRO A 40 9.14 25.22 -18.59
C PRO A 40 9.81 24.16 -17.71
N GLY A 41 9.01 23.61 -16.78
CA GLY A 41 9.08 22.25 -16.23
C GLY A 41 10.46 21.60 -16.07
N ASN A 42 11.31 22.14 -15.20
CA ASN A 42 12.56 21.50 -14.77
C ASN A 42 12.27 20.23 -13.96
N GLY A 43 12.89 19.11 -14.36
CA GLY A 43 12.67 17.76 -13.84
C GLY A 43 13.22 17.54 -12.42
N GLY A 44 12.54 18.09 -11.40
CA GLY A 44 12.90 17.87 -10.00
C GLY A 44 12.65 16.43 -9.56
N ASN A 45 13.70 15.73 -9.10
CA ASN A 45 13.80 14.49 -8.29
C ASN A 45 12.90 13.26 -8.58
N ASN A 46 11.89 13.37 -9.42
CA ASN A 46 10.95 12.31 -9.75
C ASN A 46 11.33 11.60 -11.06
N ARG A 47 12.52 11.91 -11.60
CA ARG A 47 13.21 11.24 -12.72
C ARG A 47 12.23 10.78 -13.81
N GLY A 48 11.50 11.67 -14.47
CA GLY A 48 10.57 11.29 -15.54
C GLY A 48 9.10 11.05 -15.14
N CYS A 49 8.75 11.19 -13.86
CA CYS A 49 7.35 11.19 -13.42
C CYS A 49 6.82 12.61 -13.22
N GLY A 50 5.67 12.91 -13.84
CA GLY A 50 5.01 14.22 -13.74
C GLY A 50 4.53 14.56 -12.33
N ARG A 51 4.11 15.82 -12.12
CA ARG A 51 3.62 16.30 -10.81
C ARG A 51 2.50 15.42 -10.26
N GLY A 52 2.62 15.03 -8.99
CA GLY A 52 1.64 14.19 -8.30
C GLY A 52 1.73 12.69 -8.61
N TRP A 53 2.56 12.29 -9.58
CA TRP A 53 2.92 10.90 -9.79
C TRP A 53 4.16 10.56 -8.98
N HIS A 54 4.31 9.31 -8.57
CA HIS A 54 5.44 8.85 -7.78
C HIS A 54 6.20 7.76 -8.53
N ARG A 55 7.53 7.89 -8.64
CA ARG A 55 8.35 6.89 -9.32
C ARG A 55 8.57 5.63 -8.48
N PHE A 56 8.38 4.50 -9.14
CA PHE A 56 8.73 3.16 -8.70
C PHE A 56 9.66 2.55 -9.76
N ASN A 57 10.75 1.92 -9.33
CA ASN A 57 11.68 1.28 -10.25
C ASN A 57 11.37 -0.21 -10.28
N ARG A 58 10.93 -0.69 -11.43
CA ARG A 58 10.64 -2.09 -11.71
C ARG A 58 11.71 -2.65 -12.65
N PRO A 59 11.84 -3.99 -12.78
CA PRO A 59 12.72 -4.58 -13.79
C PRO A 59 12.39 -4.14 -15.22
N SER A 60 11.12 -3.82 -15.50
CA SER A 60 10.63 -3.26 -16.77
C SER A 60 10.95 -1.77 -16.97
N GLY A 61 11.58 -1.12 -16.00
CA GLY A 61 11.94 0.30 -16.02
C GLY A 61 11.18 1.16 -15.00
N GLY A 62 11.27 2.47 -15.17
CA GLY A 62 10.57 3.44 -14.33
C GLY A 62 9.05 3.39 -14.54
N TRP A 63 8.30 3.31 -13.45
CA TRP A 63 6.85 3.29 -13.44
C TRP A 63 6.31 4.37 -12.50
N CYS A 64 5.51 5.27 -13.04
CA CYS A 64 4.90 6.38 -12.34
C CYS A 64 3.53 5.95 -11.84
N MET A 65 3.31 5.92 -10.52
CA MET A 65 2.02 5.58 -9.94
C MET A 65 1.40 6.75 -9.18
N ARG A 66 0.07 6.85 -9.23
CA ARG A 66 -0.71 7.86 -8.51
C ARG A 66 -2.03 7.26 -8.03
N VAL A 67 -2.39 7.55 -6.78
CA VAL A 67 -3.70 7.21 -6.22
C VAL A 67 -4.67 8.35 -6.52
N PHE A 68 -5.87 8.01 -6.96
CA PHE A 68 -6.97 8.94 -7.17
C PHE A 68 -8.13 8.61 -6.22
N LYS A 69 -8.82 9.65 -5.74
CA LYS A 69 -10.07 9.48 -4.99
C LYS A 69 -11.21 9.08 -5.92
N GLY A 70 -12.10 8.22 -5.44
CA GLY A 70 -13.34 7.89 -6.13
C GLY A 70 -13.96 6.59 -5.60
N ASN A 71 -15.25 6.64 -5.31
CA ASN A 71 -16.06 5.45 -5.08
C ASN A 71 -16.78 5.13 -6.40
N VAL A 72 -16.15 4.31 -7.23
CA VAL A 72 -16.58 4.01 -8.61
C VAL A 72 -16.41 2.53 -8.92
N SER A 73 -17.06 2.03 -9.97
CA SER A 73 -16.79 0.67 -10.45
C SER A 73 -15.33 0.50 -10.88
N GLN A 74 -14.83 -0.74 -10.89
CA GLN A 74 -13.47 -1.01 -11.37
C GLN A 74 -13.31 -0.62 -12.85
N MET A 75 -14.34 -0.87 -13.67
CA MET A 75 -14.36 -0.47 -15.09
C MET A 75 -14.26 1.04 -15.26
N GLU A 76 -14.95 1.81 -14.42
CA GLU A 76 -14.85 3.26 -14.47
C GLU A 76 -13.47 3.73 -14.02
N ALA A 77 -12.92 3.19 -12.93
CA ALA A 77 -11.56 3.48 -12.47
C ALA A 77 -10.51 3.25 -13.57
N GLU A 78 -10.63 2.14 -14.28
CA GLU A 78 -9.81 1.81 -15.44
C GLU A 78 -9.96 2.86 -16.56
N SER A 79 -11.18 3.28 -16.89
CA SER A 79 -11.43 4.38 -17.84
C SER A 79 -10.78 5.69 -17.38
N ARG A 80 -10.81 5.99 -16.07
CA ARG A 80 -10.17 7.19 -15.51
C ARG A 80 -8.65 7.13 -15.64
N CYS A 81 -8.02 5.97 -15.40
CA CYS A 81 -6.59 5.81 -15.62
C CYS A 81 -6.21 6.00 -17.10
N ARG A 82 -7.00 5.47 -18.04
CA ARG A 82 -6.72 5.65 -19.48
C ARG A 82 -6.71 7.10 -19.92
N ARG A 83 -7.59 7.93 -19.36
CA ARG A 83 -7.59 9.39 -19.63
C ARG A 83 -6.31 10.10 -19.17
N GLU A 84 -5.58 9.52 -18.23
CA GLU A 84 -4.29 10.00 -17.76
C GLU A 84 -3.09 9.43 -18.55
N GLY A 85 -3.36 8.65 -19.61
CA GLY A 85 -2.34 7.87 -20.33
C GLY A 85 -1.78 6.73 -19.48
N ALA A 86 -2.59 6.17 -18.59
CA ALA A 86 -2.21 5.15 -17.61
C ALA A 86 -3.16 3.93 -17.66
N ALA A 87 -2.79 2.86 -16.97
CA ALA A 87 -3.66 1.73 -16.66
C ALA A 87 -3.93 1.69 -15.15
N LEU A 88 -4.95 0.95 -14.69
CA LEU A 88 -4.93 0.54 -13.28
C LEU A 88 -3.67 -0.26 -13.02
N SER A 89 -2.92 0.11 -11.99
CA SER A 89 -1.59 -0.46 -11.75
C SER A 89 -1.68 -1.70 -10.87
N GLY A 90 -0.80 -2.66 -11.13
CA GLY A 90 -0.48 -3.74 -10.19
C GLY A 90 0.58 -3.31 -9.17
N LEU A 91 0.97 -4.26 -8.32
CA LEU A 91 1.99 -4.10 -7.28
C LEU A 91 3.01 -5.24 -7.41
N MET A 92 4.31 -4.93 -7.40
CA MET A 92 5.36 -5.93 -7.58
C MET A 92 5.72 -6.72 -6.32
N ASN A 93 5.67 -6.07 -5.16
CA ASN A 93 6.19 -6.62 -3.90
C ASN A 93 5.72 -5.82 -2.68
N GLU A 94 6.01 -6.34 -1.49
CA GLU A 94 5.65 -5.73 -0.19
C GLU A 94 6.07 -4.25 -0.06
N ASN A 95 7.25 -3.88 -0.59
CA ASN A 95 7.72 -2.50 -0.54
C ASN A 95 6.88 -1.56 -1.42
N GLU A 96 6.46 -1.99 -2.62
CA GLU A 96 5.50 -1.22 -3.42
C GLU A 96 4.16 -1.08 -2.69
N ILE A 97 3.67 -2.17 -2.07
CA ILE A 97 2.41 -2.17 -1.31
C ILE A 97 2.44 -1.11 -0.20
N GLY A 98 3.46 -1.14 0.67
CA GLY A 98 3.57 -0.20 1.79
C GLY A 98 3.65 1.26 1.33
N ARG A 99 4.43 1.53 0.28
CA ARG A 99 4.52 2.88 -0.30
C ARG A 99 3.19 3.34 -0.88
N VAL A 100 2.52 2.51 -1.67
CA VAL A 100 1.21 2.82 -2.27
C VAL A 100 0.16 3.04 -1.20
N ALA A 101 0.09 2.20 -0.16
CA ALA A 101 -0.83 2.40 0.95
C ALA A 101 -0.59 3.74 1.67
N GLY A 102 0.68 4.13 1.86
CA GLY A 102 1.02 5.45 2.38
C GLY A 102 0.55 6.60 1.47
N HIS A 103 0.70 6.47 0.15
CA HIS A 103 0.15 7.45 -0.82
C HIS A 103 -1.38 7.48 -0.79
N ALA A 104 -2.02 6.33 -0.63
CA ALA A 104 -3.47 6.24 -0.49
C ALA A 104 -3.95 6.99 0.75
N LEU A 105 -3.38 6.72 1.93
CA LEU A 105 -3.77 7.41 3.17
C LEU A 105 -3.55 8.93 3.13
N ARG A 106 -2.50 9.41 2.44
CA ARG A 106 -2.32 10.85 2.20
C ARG A 106 -3.38 11.41 1.27
N THR A 107 -3.67 10.69 0.19
CA THR A 107 -4.67 11.10 -0.80
C THR A 107 -6.06 11.13 -0.18
N LEU A 108 -6.45 10.10 0.57
CA LEU A 108 -7.80 9.87 1.09
C LEU A 108 -8.19 10.72 2.31
N ARG A 109 -7.33 11.65 2.77
CA ARG A 109 -7.65 12.54 3.90
C ARG A 109 -9.01 13.23 3.74
N PRO A 110 -9.78 13.39 4.85
CA PRO A 110 -9.41 13.11 6.24
C PRO A 110 -9.53 11.62 6.68
N LEU A 111 -9.91 10.71 5.78
CA LEU A 111 -10.06 9.29 6.12
C LEU A 111 -8.74 8.67 6.60
N THR A 112 -8.85 7.77 7.58
CA THR A 112 -7.72 7.02 8.15
C THR A 112 -7.60 5.59 7.62
N SER A 113 -8.58 5.15 6.83
CA SER A 113 -8.62 3.84 6.17
C SER A 113 -9.48 3.90 4.90
N GLY A 114 -9.26 2.93 4.02
CA GLY A 114 -10.07 2.70 2.83
C GLY A 114 -9.39 1.79 1.82
N SER A 115 -10.21 1.14 1.00
CA SER A 115 -9.74 0.27 -0.07
C SER A 115 -9.54 1.05 -1.37
N ILE A 116 -8.56 0.65 -2.18
CA ILE A 116 -8.35 1.18 -3.53
C ILE A 116 -8.30 0.07 -4.57
N TRP A 117 -8.86 0.32 -5.77
CA TRP A 117 -8.74 -0.60 -6.89
C TRP A 117 -7.29 -0.77 -7.37
N LEU A 118 -6.95 -2.02 -7.71
CA LEU A 118 -5.73 -2.39 -8.41
C LEU A 118 -6.04 -2.97 -9.80
N GLY A 119 -5.04 -2.95 -10.66
CA GLY A 119 -5.11 -3.52 -12.01
C GLY A 119 -4.84 -5.01 -12.03
N ALA A 120 -5.76 -5.82 -11.52
CA ALA A 120 -5.71 -7.28 -11.62
C ALA A 120 -7.05 -7.87 -12.05
N LYS A 121 -6.99 -9.03 -12.71
CA LYS A 121 -8.17 -9.82 -13.07
C LYS A 121 -8.00 -11.27 -12.64
N ARG A 122 -9.09 -11.87 -12.18
CA ARG A 122 -9.15 -13.30 -11.89
C ARG A 122 -8.91 -14.07 -13.18
N THR A 123 -8.12 -15.13 -13.11
CA THR A 123 -7.80 -15.95 -14.29
C THR A 123 -9.01 -16.74 -14.75
N ALA A 124 -9.09 -17.05 -16.04
CA ALA A 124 -10.22 -17.82 -16.59
C ALA A 124 -10.37 -19.17 -15.88
N GLN A 125 -9.26 -19.84 -15.61
CA GLN A 125 -9.19 -21.12 -14.88
C GLN A 125 -9.76 -21.03 -13.46
N CYS A 126 -9.65 -19.87 -12.81
CA CYS A 126 -10.08 -19.66 -11.43
C CYS A 126 -11.32 -18.78 -11.31
N SER A 127 -11.98 -18.45 -12.43
CA SER A 127 -13.09 -17.51 -12.53
C SER A 127 -14.24 -17.88 -11.59
N THR A 128 -14.60 -19.16 -11.54
CA THR A 128 -15.68 -19.69 -10.68
C THR A 128 -15.18 -20.50 -9.49
N SER A 129 -13.88 -20.50 -9.23
CA SER A 129 -13.26 -21.40 -8.24
C SER A 129 -12.87 -20.65 -6.96
N PRO A 130 -13.08 -21.24 -5.77
CA PRO A 130 -12.42 -20.80 -4.55
C PRO A 130 -10.94 -21.21 -4.55
N ILE A 131 -10.23 -20.83 -3.47
CA ILE A 131 -8.88 -21.32 -3.21
C ILE A 131 -8.87 -22.85 -3.16
N SER A 132 -7.94 -23.46 -3.88
CA SER A 132 -7.74 -24.90 -4.01
C SER A 132 -6.29 -25.21 -4.38
N SER A 133 -5.96 -26.50 -4.56
CA SER A 133 -4.67 -26.92 -5.10
C SER A 133 -4.41 -26.39 -6.51
N THR A 134 -5.47 -26.15 -7.30
CA THR A 134 -5.40 -25.60 -8.66
C THR A 134 -5.40 -24.07 -8.66
N CYS A 135 -6.30 -23.48 -7.87
CA CYS A 135 -6.46 -22.03 -7.75
C CYS A 135 -5.87 -21.55 -6.42
N THR A 136 -4.59 -21.23 -6.45
CA THR A 136 -3.84 -20.74 -5.29
C THR A 136 -3.94 -19.21 -5.18
N PRO A 137 -3.57 -18.62 -4.03
CA PRO A 137 -3.49 -17.18 -3.91
C PRO A 137 -2.56 -16.51 -4.94
N LEU A 138 -1.54 -17.22 -5.42
CA LEU A 138 -0.54 -16.64 -6.32
C LEU A 138 -0.86 -16.78 -7.81
N ASN A 139 -1.84 -17.61 -8.19
CA ASN A 139 -2.20 -17.84 -9.60
C ASN A 139 -3.68 -17.57 -9.92
N SER A 140 -4.51 -17.28 -8.92
CA SER A 140 -5.94 -16.99 -9.13
C SER A 140 -6.15 -15.66 -9.85
N PHE A 141 -5.17 -14.74 -9.81
CA PHE A 141 -5.21 -13.44 -10.47
C PHE A 141 -3.95 -13.19 -11.29
N LEU A 142 -4.10 -12.35 -12.30
CA LEU A 142 -2.99 -11.78 -13.09
C LEU A 142 -3.06 -10.26 -13.07
N TRP A 143 -1.89 -9.61 -13.09
CA TRP A 143 -1.79 -8.17 -13.27
C TRP A 143 -2.11 -7.78 -14.71
N THR A 144 -2.75 -6.62 -14.89
CA THR A 144 -3.27 -6.16 -16.19
C THR A 144 -2.60 -4.88 -16.70
N ASP A 145 -1.67 -4.33 -15.94
CA ASP A 145 -1.05 -3.03 -16.22
C ASP A 145 0.10 -3.08 -17.24
N GLY A 146 0.48 -4.28 -17.70
CA GLY A 146 1.58 -4.51 -18.64
C GLY A 146 2.98 -4.16 -18.10
N SER A 147 3.11 -3.87 -16.81
CA SER A 147 4.35 -3.40 -16.17
C SER A 147 4.74 -4.25 -14.98
N THR A 148 3.76 -4.71 -14.20
CA THR A 148 3.96 -5.55 -13.02
C THR A 148 4.34 -6.95 -13.44
N GLN A 149 5.41 -7.48 -12.85
CA GLN A 149 5.95 -8.81 -13.15
C GLN A 149 5.92 -9.69 -11.91
N GLY A 150 5.71 -10.99 -12.12
CA GLY A 150 5.64 -11.98 -11.05
C GLY A 150 4.38 -11.87 -10.19
N SER A 151 4.34 -12.68 -9.13
CA SER A 151 3.20 -12.79 -8.22
C SER A 151 3.51 -12.30 -6.79
N SER A 152 4.72 -11.82 -6.52
CA SER A 152 5.16 -11.43 -5.17
C SER A 152 4.37 -10.27 -4.55
N GLY A 153 3.69 -9.46 -5.35
CA GLY A 153 2.79 -8.42 -4.86
C GLY A 153 1.38 -8.91 -4.51
N PHE A 154 1.05 -10.17 -4.79
CA PHE A 154 -0.21 -10.80 -4.37
C PHE A 154 -0.14 -11.18 -2.88
N GLN A 155 -0.12 -10.16 -2.01
CA GLN A 155 -0.06 -10.28 -0.56
C GLN A 155 -1.47 -10.18 0.03
N TRP A 156 -2.14 -11.30 0.09
CA TRP A 156 -3.55 -11.39 0.45
C TRP A 156 -3.79 -11.33 1.95
N ASN A 157 -4.99 -10.89 2.34
CA ASN A 157 -5.50 -11.14 3.67
C ASN A 157 -5.70 -12.64 3.92
N THR A 158 -5.84 -12.99 5.19
CA THR A 158 -6.06 -14.38 5.61
C THR A 158 -7.26 -14.98 4.85
N LYS A 159 -7.04 -16.14 4.23
CA LYS A 159 -8.02 -16.87 3.38
C LYS A 159 -8.43 -16.19 2.06
N GLN A 160 -7.76 -15.11 1.64
CA GLN A 160 -8.00 -14.49 0.34
C GLN A 160 -7.01 -14.99 -0.74
N PRO A 161 -7.39 -15.03 -2.03
CA PRO A 161 -8.67 -14.59 -2.61
C PRO A 161 -9.73 -15.71 -2.66
N ASP A 162 -10.80 -15.58 -1.89
CA ASP A 162 -11.73 -16.66 -1.58
C ASP A 162 -12.82 -16.93 -2.62
N ASN A 163 -13.14 -15.95 -3.46
CA ASN A 163 -14.28 -15.98 -4.36
C ASN A 163 -15.60 -16.40 -3.66
N ASN A 164 -15.79 -16.06 -2.38
CA ASN A 164 -16.89 -16.52 -1.54
C ASN A 164 -18.29 -15.94 -1.90
N TYR A 165 -18.39 -14.80 -2.57
CA TYR A 165 -19.68 -14.17 -2.95
C TYR A 165 -20.15 -14.63 -4.33
N ALA A 166 -20.90 -15.73 -4.37
CA ALA A 166 -21.47 -16.32 -5.60
C ALA A 166 -20.43 -16.60 -6.71
N LYS A 167 -19.15 -16.70 -6.35
CA LYS A 167 -18.03 -16.86 -7.28
C LYS A 167 -17.88 -15.71 -8.29
N THR A 168 -18.27 -14.49 -7.91
CA THR A 168 -18.23 -13.29 -8.78
C THR A 168 -17.17 -12.26 -8.39
N GLN A 169 -16.24 -12.58 -7.49
CA GLN A 169 -15.19 -11.64 -7.07
C GLN A 169 -14.04 -11.65 -8.08
N GLN A 170 -14.19 -10.86 -9.14
CA GLN A 170 -13.27 -10.85 -10.28
C GLN A 170 -12.22 -9.71 -10.22
N CYS A 171 -12.27 -8.87 -9.18
CA CYS A 171 -11.44 -7.67 -9.03
C CYS A 171 -10.71 -7.65 -7.68
N VAL A 172 -9.65 -6.84 -7.59
CA VAL A 172 -8.76 -6.79 -6.42
C VAL A 172 -8.69 -5.38 -5.85
N VAL A 173 -8.73 -5.29 -4.53
CA VAL A 173 -8.45 -4.05 -3.80
C VAL A 173 -7.25 -4.19 -2.87
N LEU A 174 -6.57 -3.07 -2.62
CA LEU A 174 -5.62 -2.93 -1.52
C LEU A 174 -6.29 -2.18 -0.36
N LEU A 175 -6.27 -2.77 0.84
CA LEU A 175 -6.72 -2.09 2.06
C LEU A 175 -5.60 -1.21 2.63
N ALA A 176 -5.74 0.11 2.52
CA ALA A 176 -4.85 1.06 3.18
C ALA A 176 -5.46 1.50 4.52
N SER A 177 -4.69 1.43 5.61
CA SER A 177 -5.16 1.83 6.94
C SER A 177 -4.00 2.34 7.80
N ARG A 178 -4.28 3.31 8.68
CA ARG A 178 -3.34 3.73 9.73
C ARG A 178 -3.26 2.71 10.87
N SER A 179 -4.35 2.00 11.13
CA SER A 179 -4.36 0.88 12.08
C SER A 179 -3.77 -0.35 11.42
N THR A 180 -2.94 -1.09 12.15
CA THR A 180 -2.33 -2.34 11.66
C THR A 180 -3.37 -3.39 11.31
N VAL A 181 -4.48 -3.40 12.05
CA VAL A 181 -5.62 -4.30 11.89
C VAL A 181 -6.91 -3.50 11.88
N ILE A 182 -7.85 -3.92 11.03
CA ILE A 182 -9.26 -3.54 11.08
C ILE A 182 -10.06 -4.78 11.49
N GLN A 183 -10.88 -4.64 12.52
CA GLN A 183 -11.76 -5.69 12.99
C GLN A 183 -13.19 -5.36 12.59
N ASP A 184 -13.80 -6.22 11.79
CA ASP A 184 -15.25 -6.28 11.61
C ASP A 184 -15.75 -7.70 11.95
N GLN A 185 -16.60 -8.30 11.12
CA GLN A 185 -16.91 -9.73 11.22
C GLN A 185 -15.66 -10.61 11.04
N TRP A 186 -14.61 -10.06 10.42
CA TRP A 186 -13.32 -10.71 10.22
C TRP A 186 -12.17 -9.79 10.64
N THR A 187 -10.98 -10.38 10.76
CA THR A 187 -9.74 -9.65 11.03
C THR A 187 -9.04 -9.35 9.72
N TRP A 188 -8.87 -8.06 9.41
CA TRP A 188 -8.24 -7.57 8.20
C TRP A 188 -6.93 -6.86 8.54
N ASN A 189 -5.82 -7.41 8.04
CA ASN A 189 -4.53 -6.74 8.15
C ASN A 189 -4.47 -5.59 7.14
N SER A 190 -3.97 -4.44 7.58
CA SER A 190 -3.63 -3.34 6.69
C SER A 190 -2.58 -3.77 5.66
N ASN A 191 -2.55 -3.10 4.52
CA ASN A 191 -1.58 -3.35 3.45
C ASN A 191 -1.66 -4.79 2.91
N ARG A 192 -2.87 -5.35 2.89
CA ARG A 192 -3.15 -6.66 2.31
C ARG A 192 -4.30 -6.56 1.32
N LEU A 193 -4.31 -7.51 0.39
CA LEU A 193 -5.27 -7.57 -0.70
C LEU A 193 -6.54 -8.31 -0.28
N ASP A 194 -7.62 -8.00 -0.98
CA ASP A 194 -8.91 -8.69 -0.93
C ASP A 194 -9.45 -8.80 -2.36
N ASP A 195 -10.05 -9.94 -2.70
CA ASP A 195 -10.83 -10.02 -3.94
C ASP A 195 -12.27 -9.63 -3.66
N VAL A 196 -12.86 -8.90 -4.58
CA VAL A 196 -14.19 -8.32 -4.41
C VAL A 196 -14.92 -8.33 -5.75
N ALA A 197 -16.25 -8.18 -5.70
CA ALA A 197 -17.03 -7.90 -6.90
C ALA A 197 -16.53 -6.58 -7.53
N CYS A 198 -16.47 -6.51 -8.86
CA CYS A 198 -15.95 -5.34 -9.58
C CYS A 198 -16.85 -4.09 -9.48
N VAL A 199 -18.04 -4.26 -8.91
CA VAL A 199 -19.03 -3.24 -8.62
C VAL A 199 -19.53 -3.47 -7.20
N ASN A 200 -19.64 -2.41 -6.42
CA ASN A 200 -20.15 -2.45 -5.03
C ASN A 200 -19.47 -3.54 -4.18
N PRO A 201 -18.15 -3.44 -3.92
CA PRO A 201 -17.37 -4.47 -3.25
C PRO A 201 -17.78 -4.81 -1.80
N GLY A 202 -18.74 -4.08 -1.23
CA GLY A 202 -19.21 -4.29 0.14
C GLY A 202 -18.14 -3.98 1.20
N GLY A 203 -18.32 -4.56 2.38
CA GLY A 203 -17.42 -4.38 3.54
C GLY A 203 -17.85 -3.26 4.50
N SER A 204 -17.17 -3.19 5.64
CA SER A 204 -17.36 -2.13 6.64
C SER A 204 -16.91 -0.76 6.12
N GLU A 205 -17.34 0.32 6.76
CA GLU A 205 -17.00 1.70 6.37
C GLU A 205 -15.47 1.97 6.30
N GLN A 206 -14.71 1.26 7.15
CA GLN A 206 -13.24 1.32 7.18
C GLN A 206 -12.59 0.59 6.00
N ARG A 207 -13.29 -0.39 5.38
CA ARG A 207 -12.82 -1.12 4.19
C ARG A 207 -13.50 -0.65 2.90
N ALA A 208 -14.43 0.30 2.99
CA ALA A 208 -15.13 0.82 1.83
C ALA A 208 -14.15 1.29 0.73
N LEU A 209 -14.56 1.12 -0.52
CA LEU A 209 -13.79 1.59 -1.66
C LEU A 209 -13.75 3.13 -1.68
N ARG A 210 -12.54 3.70 -1.68
CA ARG A 210 -12.32 5.15 -1.66
C ARG A 210 -11.51 5.68 -2.83
N GLY A 211 -10.88 4.81 -3.61
CA GLY A 211 -10.01 5.26 -4.69
C GLY A 211 -9.51 4.14 -5.60
N PHE A 212 -8.51 4.49 -6.40
CA PHE A 212 -7.91 3.58 -7.37
C PHE A 212 -6.48 4.01 -7.69
N LEU A 213 -5.63 3.04 -8.03
CA LEU A 213 -4.22 3.26 -8.36
C LEU A 213 -4.01 3.25 -9.87
N CYS A 214 -3.58 4.37 -10.45
CA CYS A 214 -3.15 4.40 -11.85
C CYS A 214 -1.63 4.32 -11.96
N GLY A 215 -1.15 3.74 -13.05
CA GLY A 215 0.27 3.58 -13.37
C GLY A 215 0.57 3.81 -14.86
N LYS A 216 1.70 4.45 -15.16
CA LYS A 216 2.23 4.61 -16.52
C LYS A 216 3.75 4.61 -16.55
N ARG A 217 4.35 4.39 -17.72
CA ARG A 217 5.82 4.45 -17.89
C ARG A 217 6.33 5.84 -17.51
N ALA A 218 7.52 5.89 -16.91
CA ALA A 218 8.25 7.14 -16.75
C ALA A 218 8.73 7.65 -18.11
N ASN A 219 8.68 8.97 -18.29
CA ASN A 219 9.19 9.67 -19.47
C ASN A 219 10.72 9.76 -19.45
#